data_AF-A0A176F1W3-F1
#
_entry.id   AF-A0A176F1W3-F1
#
_cell.length_a   1.000
_cell.length_b   1.000
_cell.length_c   1.000
_cell.angle_alpha   90.00
_cell.angle_beta   90.00
_cell.angle_gamma   90.00
#
_symmetry.space_group_name_H-M   'P 1'
#
loop_
_entity.id
_entity.type
_entity.pdbx_description
1 polymer ?
#
loop_
_entity_poly.entity_id
_entity_poly.type
_entity_poly.pdbx_seq_one_letter_code
_entity_poly.pdbx_strand_id
1 'polypeptide(L)' 'MAIARLLGEDPRRTVAWLYRWETGNLGIRWTSADRRIFTIDRRLDPDVLARARSVGDLAIAAFLEALPVCDPQTS' A
#
# COMPACT_ATOMS: atom_id res chain seq x y z
N MET A 1 -0.41 8.46 -9.75
CA MET A 1 -1.82 8.03 -9.55
C MET A 1 -1.93 7.21 -8.26
N ALA A 2 -3.02 7.30 -7.50
CA ALA A 2 -3.24 6.43 -6.34
C ALA A 2 -3.58 5.01 -6.81
N ILE A 3 -2.87 4.00 -6.30
CA ILE A 3 -3.00 2.61 -6.74
C ILE A 3 -3.59 1.70 -5.67
N ALA A 4 -3.46 2.05 -4.38
CA ALA A 4 -4.04 1.31 -3.26
C ALA A 4 -4.22 2.21 -2.03
N ARG A 5 -5.00 1.72 -1.06
CA ARG A 5 -5.24 2.34 0.25
C ARG A 5 -4.64 1.47 1.34
N LEU A 6 -3.95 2.11 2.27
CA LEU A 6 -3.44 1.51 3.50
C LEU A 6 -4.45 1.83 4.60
N LEU A 7 -4.95 0.79 5.25
CA LEU A 7 -6.03 0.85 6.21
C LEU A 7 -5.47 0.65 7.63
N GLY A 8 -6.09 1.32 8.58
CA GLY A 8 -5.78 1.16 9.99
C GLY A 8 -6.40 -0.09 10.58
N GLU A 9 -6.44 -0.16 11.92
CA GLU A 9 -7.14 -1.23 12.65
C GLU A 9 -8.62 -1.33 12.23
N ASP A 10 -9.26 -0.19 12.00
CA ASP A 10 -10.57 -0.12 11.35
C ASP A 10 -10.39 -0.12 9.81
N PRO A 11 -10.85 -1.16 9.09
CA PRO A 11 -10.74 -1.23 7.63
C PRO A 11 -11.55 -0.16 6.90
N ARG A 12 -12.50 0.51 7.57
CA ARG A 12 -13.21 1.67 6.99
C ARG A 12 -12.37 2.94 7.01
N ARG A 13 -11.31 2.98 7.84
CA ARG A 13 -10.45 4.15 8.01
C ARG A 13 -9.19 4.03 7.16
N THR A 14 -9.12 4.85 6.12
CA THR A 14 -7.90 5.00 5.33
C THR A 14 -6.85 5.80 6.12
N VAL A 15 -5.74 5.15 6.43
CA VAL A 15 -4.60 5.72 7.17
C VAL A 15 -3.61 6.38 6.21
N ALA A 16 -3.41 5.78 5.05
CA ALA A 16 -2.57 6.34 4.00
C ALA A 16 -2.98 5.86 2.61
N TRP A 17 -2.50 6.56 1.59
CA TRP A 17 -2.69 6.22 0.19
C TRP A 17 -1.35 5.86 -0.43
N LEU A 18 -1.33 4.76 -1.19
CA LEU A 18 -0.17 4.37 -1.97
C LEU A 18 -0.29 4.96 -3.37
N TYR A 19 0.74 5.68 -3.79
CA TYR A 19 0.87 6.30 -5.09
C TYR A 19 2.01 5.68 -5.87
N ARG A 20 1.77 5.44 -7.15
CA ARG A 20 2.83 5.13 -8.12
C ARG A 20 3.20 6.39 -8.88
N TRP A 21 4.49 6.68 -8.91
CA TRP A 21 5.12 7.71 -9.72
C TRP A 21 5.44 7.17 -11.11
N GLU A 22 5.58 8.05 -12.10
CA GLU A 22 5.92 7.67 -13.48
C GLU A 22 7.30 6.99 -13.57
N THR A 23 8.23 7.37 -12.70
CA THR A 23 9.56 6.75 -12.58
C THR A 23 9.50 5.30 -12.09
N GLY A 24 8.38 4.86 -11.52
CA GLY A 24 8.20 3.55 -10.90
C GLY A 24 8.39 3.53 -9.39
N ASN A 25 8.75 4.66 -8.78
CA ASN A 25 8.82 4.80 -7.32
C ASN A 25 7.44 4.73 -6.68
N LEU A 26 7.43 4.25 -5.43
CA LEU A 26 6.24 4.20 -4.59
C LEU A 26 6.28 5.32 -3.56
N GLY A 27 5.21 6.11 -3.51
CA GLY A 27 5.02 7.14 -2.51
C GLY A 27 3.86 6.78 -1.58
N ILE A 28 4.06 6.91 -0.28
CA ILE A 28 2.99 6.76 0.71
C ILE A 28 2.58 8.15 1.18
N ARG A 29 1.30 8.49 1.00
CA ARG A 29 0.71 9.73 1.49
C ARG A 29 -0.15 9.44 2.70
N TRP A 30 0.31 9.85 3.87
CA TRP A 30 -0.42 9.72 5.13
C TRP A 30 -1.61 10.68 5.17
N THR A 31 -2.78 10.16 5.56
CA THR A 31 -4.00 10.94 5.79
C THR A 31 -4.36 11.03 7.26
N SER A 32 -3.89 10.07 8.06
CA SER A 32 -4.07 10.05 9.51
C SER A 32 -2.76 10.41 10.22
N ALA A 33 -2.86 11.13 11.35
CA ALA A 33 -1.72 11.33 12.26
C ALA A 33 -1.27 10.00 12.88
N ASP A 34 -2.21 9.06 13.05
CA ASP A 34 -1.91 7.69 13.42
C ASP A 34 -1.37 6.95 12.18
N ARG A 35 -0.07 6.65 12.20
CA ARG A 35 0.68 6.02 11.09
C ARG A 35 0.70 4.49 11.17
N ARG A 36 -0.17 3.89 11.98
CA ARG A 36 -0.27 2.43 12.09
C ARG A 36 -1.12 1.87 10.95
N ILE A 37 -0.47 1.09 10.10
CA ILE A 37 -1.10 0.37 9.00
C ILE A 37 -1.28 -1.07 9.44
N PHE A 38 -2.47 -1.61 9.25
CA PHE A 38 -2.79 -3.00 9.57
C PHE A 38 -3.04 -3.80 8.30
N THR A 39 -3.77 -3.24 7.34
CA THR A 39 -4.15 -3.94 6.10
C THR A 39 -4.03 -3.04 4.87
N ILE A 40 -4.04 -3.65 3.69
CA ILE A 40 -4.17 -2.97 2.40
C ILE A 40 -5.53 -3.31 1.78
N ASP A 41 -6.17 -2.34 1.13
CA ASP A 41 -7.52 -2.51 0.57
C ASP A 41 -7.61 -3.50 -0.59
N ARG A 42 -6.50 -3.75 -1.26
CA ARG A 42 -6.41 -4.64 -2.41
C ARG A 42 -5.01 -5.23 -2.52
N ARG A 43 -4.92 -6.39 -3.16
CA ARG A 43 -3.63 -6.95 -3.54
C ARG A 43 -2.98 -6.10 -4.61
N LEU A 44 -1.71 -5.76 -4.43
CA LEU A 44 -0.94 -5.04 -5.44
C LEU A 44 -0.54 -5.98 -6.58
N ASP A 45 -0.53 -5.42 -7.77
CA ASP A 45 -0.05 -6.11 -8.95
C ASP A 45 1.45 -6.45 -8.77
N PRO A 46 1.87 -7.71 -9.01
CA PRO A 46 3.27 -8.11 -8.87
C PRO A 46 4.22 -7.26 -9.72
N ASP A 47 3.80 -6.74 -10.88
CA ASP A 47 4.61 -5.86 -11.70
C ASP A 47 4.91 -4.52 -11.00
N VAL A 48 3.98 -4.01 -10.19
CA VAL A 48 4.18 -2.79 -9.39
C VAL A 48 5.24 -3.02 -8.32
N LEU A 49 5.20 -4.16 -7.65
CA LEU A 49 6.18 -4.54 -6.63
C LEU A 49 7.57 -4.78 -7.25
N ALA A 50 7.63 -5.47 -8.39
CA ALA A 50 8.87 -5.68 -9.14
C ALA A 50 9.50 -4.35 -9.57
N ARG A 51 8.69 -3.40 -10.04
CA ARG A 51 9.17 -2.07 -10.42
C ARG A 51 9.70 -1.28 -9.22
N ALA A 52 8.99 -1.31 -8.09
CA ALA A 52 9.43 -0.68 -6.85
C ALA A 52 10.77 -1.23 -6.37
N ARG A 53 10.94 -2.56 -6.40
CA ARG A 53 12.23 -3.21 -6.09
C ARG A 53 13.33 -2.77 -7.05
N SER A 54 13.03 -2.67 -8.35
CA SER A 54 14.00 -2.26 -9.37
C SER A 54 14.50 -0.82 -9.21
N VAL A 55 13.71 0.08 -8.60
CA VAL A 55 14.11 1.49 -8.37
C VAL A 55 14.71 1.71 -6.97
N GLY A 56 14.88 0.65 -6.18
CA GLY A 56 15.51 0.70 -4.86
C GLY A 56 14.55 0.80 -3.66
N ASP A 57 13.23 0.81 -3.89
CA ASP A 57 12.20 0.87 -2.84
C ASP A 57 11.94 -0.52 -2.21
N LEU A 58 13.01 -1.28 -1.95
CA LEU A 58 12.96 -2.66 -1.42
C LEU A 58 12.19 -2.75 -0.09
N ALA A 59 12.43 -1.81 0.82
CA ALA A 59 11.77 -1.79 2.12
C ALA A 59 10.26 -1.53 2.01
N ILE A 60 9.85 -0.64 1.11
CA ILE A 60 8.43 -0.35 0.86
C ILE A 60 7.76 -1.55 0.19
N ALA A 61 8.40 -2.16 -0.81
CA ALA A 61 7.88 -3.34 -1.49
C ALA A 61 7.68 -4.51 -0.51
N ALA A 62 8.70 -4.82 0.29
CA ALA A 62 8.64 -5.89 1.29
C ALA A 62 7.58 -5.61 2.37
N PHE A 63 7.47 -4.36 2.83
CA PHE A 63 6.42 -3.95 3.76
C PHE A 63 5.02 -4.18 3.17
N LEU A 64 4.80 -3.78 1.92
CA LEU A 64 3.50 -3.94 1.26
C LEU A 64 3.13 -5.40 1.00
N GLU A 65 4.10 -6.27 0.71
CA GLU A 65 3.88 -7.72 0.56
C GLU A 65 3.54 -8.42 1.87
N ALA A 66 4.07 -7.93 2.99
CA ALA A 66 3.80 -8.49 4.31
C ALA A 66 2.42 -8.07 4.85
N LEU A 67 1.78 -7.05 4.27
CA LEU A 67 0.49 -6.57 4.74
C LEU A 67 -0.64 -7.54 4.35
N PRO A 68 -1.52 -7.90 5.31
CA PRO A 68 -2.72 -8.64 4.99
C PRO A 68 -3.66 -7.78 4.11
N VAL A 69 -4.31 -8.44 3.14
CA VAL A 69 -5.30 -7.80 2.28
C VAL A 69 -6.66 -7.85 2.99
N CYS A 70 -7.26 -6.68 3.19
CA CYS A 70 -8.64 -6.59 3.67
C CYS A 70 -9.55 -6.71 2.45
N ASP A 71 -9.90 -7.94 2.08
CA ASP A 71 -10.83 -8.20 0.97
C ASP A 71 -12.27 -7.87 1.43
N PRO A 72 -12.96 -6.87 0.84
CA PRO A 72 -14.33 -6.55 1.22
C PRO A 72 -15.34 -7.58 0.70
N GLN A 73 -14.91 -8.66 0.03
CA GLN A 73 -15.79 -9.66 -0.60
C GLN A 73 -16.02 -10.94 0.21
N THR A 74 -15.49 -11.08 1.43
CA THR A 74 -15.81 -12.23 2.30
C THR A 74 -16.85 -11.82 3.34
N SER A 75 -18.12 -11.72 2.92
CA SER A 75 -19.27 -11.76 3.83
C SER A 75 -20.44 -12.50 3.21
#